data_AF-A0A946AMZ6-F1
#
_entry.id   AF-A0A946AMZ6-F1
#
_cell.length_a   1.000
_cell.length_b   1.000
_cell.length_c   1.000
_cell.angle_alpha   90.00
_cell.angle_beta   90.00
_cell.angle_gamma   90.00
#
_symmetry.space_group_name_H-M   'P 1'
#
loop_
_entity.id
_entity.type
_entity.pdbx_description
1 polymer ?
#
loop_
_entity_poly.entity_id
_entity_poly.type
_entity_poly.pdbx_seq_one_letter_code
_entity_poly.pdbx_strand_id
1 'polypeptide(L)'
;MVDSKRTAAQRLYLYLAALFITSLVVSNLIFQKFFYWYPLDWEIMGNSLFELSVGILPYPITFLVTDLISEIYGKKAANRVVVAGIFASFFSMGILLIAGLVPALPNSPIDDQTFNQVFALSPIAVLASMMAYL
;
A
#
# COMPACT_ATOMS: atom_id res chain seq x y z
N MET A 1 -34.26 10.99 -11.98
CA MET A 1 -33.86 9.78 -11.20
C MET A 1 -32.59 9.11 -11.73
N VAL A 2 -32.38 9.00 -13.05
CA VAL A 2 -31.19 8.37 -13.65
C VAL A 2 -29.88 9.11 -13.30
N ASP A 3 -29.90 10.45 -13.31
CA ASP A 3 -28.68 11.23 -13.03
C ASP A 3 -28.20 11.12 -11.58
N SER A 4 -29.12 11.06 -10.62
CA SER A 4 -28.78 10.87 -9.20
C SER A 4 -28.10 9.53 -8.93
N LYS A 5 -28.53 8.45 -9.60
CA LYS A 5 -27.90 7.12 -9.49
C LYS A 5 -26.49 7.11 -10.10
N ARG A 6 -26.30 7.81 -11.23
CA ARG A 6 -24.98 7.96 -11.87
C ARG A 6 -24.00 8.73 -10.99
N THR A 7 -24.45 9.83 -10.37
CA THR A 7 -23.62 10.60 -9.43
C THR A 7 -23.24 9.78 -8.19
N ALA A 8 -24.18 9.00 -7.64
CA ALA A 8 -23.88 8.13 -6.49
C ALA A 8 -22.84 7.06 -6.84
N ALA A 9 -22.96 6.42 -8.01
CA ALA A 9 -22.00 5.44 -8.49
C ALA A 9 -20.60 6.06 -8.71
N GLN A 10 -20.52 7.26 -9.30
CA GLN A 10 -19.24 7.96 -9.44
C GLN A 10 -18.59 8.31 -8.10
N ARG A 11 -19.38 8.74 -7.10
CA ARG A 11 -18.86 9.00 -5.75
C ARG A 11 -18.35 7.73 -5.09
N LEU A 12 -19.10 6.63 -5.18
CA LEU A 12 -18.66 5.35 -4.65
C LEU A 12 -17.37 4.87 -5.33
N TYR A 13 -17.29 4.96 -6.67
CA TYR A 13 -16.07 4.66 -7.40
C TYR A 13 -14.86 5.49 -6.91
N LEU A 14 -15.07 6.80 -6.68
CA LEU A 14 -14.01 7.67 -6.17
C LEU A 14 -13.52 7.25 -4.77
N TYR A 15 -14.43 6.94 -3.85
CA TYR A 15 -14.06 6.49 -2.50
C TYR A 15 -13.36 5.14 -2.51
N LEU A 16 -13.84 4.20 -3.32
CA LEU A 16 -13.19 2.89 -3.50
C LEU A 16 -11.79 3.07 -4.11
N ALA A 17 -11.64 3.90 -5.13
CA ALA A 17 -10.35 4.20 -5.72
C ALA A 17 -9.38 4.83 -4.71
N ALA A 18 -9.84 5.82 -3.94
CA ALA A 18 -9.03 6.47 -2.91
C ALA A 18 -8.60 5.48 -1.82
N LEU A 19 -9.50 4.59 -1.38
CA LEU A 19 -9.20 3.55 -0.41
C LEU A 19 -8.14 2.58 -0.94
N PHE A 20 -8.30 2.09 -2.16
CA PHE A 20 -7.34 1.21 -2.81
C PHE A 20 -5.95 1.86 -2.91
N ILE A 21 -5.88 3.09 -3.45
CA ILE A 21 -4.61 3.78 -3.66
C ILE A 21 -3.89 4.01 -2.34
N THR A 22 -4.63 4.44 -1.30
CA THR A 22 -4.05 4.67 0.03
C THR A 22 -3.53 3.36 0.63
N SER A 23 -4.31 2.28 0.55
CA SER A 23 -3.91 0.97 1.03
C SER A 23 -2.64 0.46 0.33
N LEU A 24 -2.56 0.61 -1.00
CA LEU A 24 -1.40 0.19 -1.79
C LEU A 24 -0.14 1.00 -1.44
N VAL A 25 -0.25 2.33 -1.40
CA VAL A 25 0.87 3.21 -1.08
C VAL A 25 1.37 2.93 0.34
N VAL A 26 0.48 2.93 1.34
CA VAL A 26 0.88 2.74 2.74
C VAL A 26 1.46 1.35 2.97
N SER A 27 0.91 0.31 2.35
CA SER A 27 1.48 -1.05 2.37
C SER A 27 2.97 -1.05 1.97
N ASN A 28 3.30 -0.37 0.86
CA ASN A 28 4.68 -0.27 0.37
C ASN A 28 5.61 0.53 1.29
N LEU A 29 5.07 1.38 2.18
CA LEU A 29 5.86 2.14 3.14
C LEU A 29 6.12 1.36 4.43
N ILE A 30 5.14 0.59 4.89
CA ILE A 30 5.23 -0.10 6.20
C ILE A 30 5.71 -1.55 6.09
N PHE A 31 6.02 -2.04 4.89
CA PHE A 31 6.35 -3.45 4.65
C PHE A 31 7.60 -3.93 5.42
N GLN A 32 8.52 -3.04 5.79
CA GLN A 32 9.73 -3.42 6.53
C GLN A 32 9.46 -3.77 8.00
N LYS A 33 8.27 -3.44 8.53
CA LYS A 33 7.90 -3.82 9.88
C LYS A 33 7.34 -5.23 9.87
N PHE A 34 7.89 -6.11 10.71
CA PHE A 34 7.38 -7.46 10.90
C PHE A 34 6.66 -7.58 12.25
N PHE A 35 5.66 -8.45 12.31
CA PHE A 35 4.94 -8.78 13.53
C PHE A 35 4.75 -10.29 13.64
N TYR A 36 4.63 -10.74 14.88
CA TYR A 36 4.29 -12.12 15.18
C TYR A 36 2.80 -12.24 15.43
N TRP A 37 2.16 -13.24 14.81
CA TRP A 37 0.77 -13.58 15.10
C TRP A 37 0.68 -15.04 15.49
N TYR A 38 0.33 -15.32 16.75
CA TYR A 38 0.24 -16.67 17.30
C TYR A 38 -1.22 -17.08 17.52
N PRO A 39 -1.99 -17.42 16.47
CA PRO A 39 -3.34 -17.94 16.67
C PRO A 39 -3.33 -19.38 17.22
N LEU A 40 -2.21 -20.11 17.07
CA LEU A 40 -1.96 -21.45 17.57
C LEU A 40 -0.52 -21.52 18.07
N ASP A 41 -0.29 -22.01 19.29
CA ASP A 41 1.04 -22.14 19.93
C ASP A 41 1.84 -23.32 19.33
N TRP A 42 1.97 -23.33 18.00
CA TRP A 42 2.70 -24.36 17.27
C TRP A 42 4.13 -23.85 16.96
N GLU A 43 5.12 -24.46 17.58
CA GLU A 43 6.55 -24.24 17.28
C GLU A 43 7.07 -25.40 16.43
N ILE A 44 7.72 -25.11 15.29
CA ILE A 44 8.48 -26.11 14.52
C ILE A 44 9.95 -25.75 14.62
N MET A 45 10.77 -26.68 15.14
CA MET A 45 12.22 -26.53 15.26
C MET A 45 12.68 -25.26 16.01
N GLY A 46 11.91 -24.83 17.02
CA GLY A 46 12.25 -23.65 17.84
C GLY A 46 11.98 -22.30 17.18
N ASN A 47 11.37 -22.29 15.98
CA ASN A 47 10.97 -21.09 15.27
C ASN A 47 9.44 -20.95 15.27
N SER A 48 9.00 -19.75 15.64
CA SER A 48 7.63 -19.27 15.49
C SER A 48 7.25 -19.20 14.00
N LEU A 49 6.21 -19.91 13.57
CA LEU A 49 5.86 -20.04 12.14
C LEU A 49 5.25 -18.78 11.50
N PHE A 50 4.88 -17.78 12.29
CA PHE A 50 4.06 -16.65 11.83
C PHE A 50 4.78 -15.32 12.01
N GLU A 51 5.93 -15.17 11.34
CA GLU A 51 6.55 -13.85 11.13
C GLU A 51 6.03 -13.26 9.82
N LEU A 52 5.24 -12.20 9.91
CA LEU A 52 4.61 -11.56 8.76
C LEU A 52 4.96 -10.09 8.69
N SER A 53 5.13 -9.58 7.48
CA SER A 53 5.23 -8.14 7.25
C SER A 53 3.89 -7.46 7.54
N VAL A 54 3.93 -6.33 8.24
CA VAL A 54 2.76 -5.45 8.48
C VAL A 54 2.21 -4.91 7.15
N GLY A 55 3.00 -4.89 6.07
CA GLY A 55 2.54 -4.54 4.72
C GLY A 55 1.45 -5.48 4.19
N ILE A 56 1.25 -6.66 4.77
CA ILE A 56 0.15 -7.56 4.37
C ILE A 56 -1.23 -7.06 4.84
N LEU A 57 -1.28 -6.21 5.87
CA LEU A 57 -2.54 -5.80 6.50
C LEU A 57 -3.50 -5.07 5.56
N PRO A 58 -3.04 -4.22 4.62
CA PRO A 58 -3.94 -3.58 3.66
C PRO A 58 -4.41 -4.51 2.53
N TYR A 59 -3.82 -5.70 2.35
CA TYR A 59 -4.12 -6.57 1.20
C TYR A 59 -5.59 -7.05 1.15
N PRO A 60 -6.22 -7.48 2.27
CA PRO A 60 -7.64 -7.81 2.26
C PRO A 60 -8.53 -6.65 1.77
N ILE A 61 -8.15 -5.42 2.12
CA ILE A 61 -8.86 -4.21 1.66
C ILE A 61 -8.64 -4.01 0.17
N THR A 62 -7.40 -4.12 -0.32
CA THR A 62 -7.11 -3.92 -1.75
C THR A 62 -7.84 -4.94 -2.62
N PHE A 63 -7.85 -6.22 -2.23
CA PHE A 63 -8.57 -7.28 -2.95
C PHE A 63 -10.07 -7.06 -2.96
N LEU A 64 -10.67 -6.80 -1.80
CA LEU A 64 -12.11 -6.53 -1.69
C LEU A 64 -12.51 -5.34 -2.57
N VAL A 65 -11.73 -4.26 -2.53
CA VAL A 65 -12.01 -3.05 -3.30
C VAL A 65 -11.87 -3.29 -4.80
N THR A 66 -10.83 -4.00 -5.24
CA THR A 66 -10.69 -4.33 -6.68
C THR A 66 -11.80 -5.23 -7.17
N ASP A 67 -12.23 -6.21 -6.36
CA ASP A 67 -13.33 -7.12 -6.71
C ASP A 67 -14.63 -6.33 -6.87
N LEU A 68 -14.98 -5.50 -5.88
CA LEU A 68 -16.15 -4.63 -5.92
C LEU A 68 -16.13 -3.68 -7.12
N ILE A 69 -14.97 -3.08 -7.42
CA ILE A 69 -14.85 -2.20 -8.60
C ILE A 69 -15.05 -3.00 -9.89
N SER A 70 -14.46 -4.20 -9.97
CA SER A 70 -14.53 -5.03 -11.17
C SER A 70 -15.94 -5.56 -11.44
N GLU A 71 -16.70 -5.84 -10.38
CA GLU A 71 -18.08 -6.34 -10.46
C GLU A 71 -19.07 -5.21 -10.79
N ILE A 72 -18.96 -4.06 -10.11
CA ILE A 72 -19.93 -2.96 -10.24
C ILE A 72 -19.63 -2.07 -11.46
N TYR A 73 -18.35 -1.81 -11.73
CA TYR A 73 -17.90 -0.85 -12.77
C TYR A 73 -17.14 -1.52 -13.92
N GLY A 74 -16.93 -2.84 -13.84
CA GLY A 74 -16.24 -3.62 -14.86
C GLY A 74 -14.72 -3.67 -14.70
N LYS A 75 -14.12 -4.70 -15.28
CA LYS A 75 -12.66 -4.96 -15.23
C LYS A 75 -11.80 -3.79 -15.70
N LYS A 76 -12.24 -3.05 -16.73
CA LYS A 76 -11.52 -1.86 -17.22
C LYS A 76 -11.46 -0.75 -16.17
N ALA A 77 -12.49 -0.60 -15.34
CA ALA A 77 -12.50 0.39 -14.27
C ALA A 77 -11.56 0.00 -13.13
N ALA A 78 -11.52 -1.29 -12.77
CA ALA A 78 -10.57 -1.84 -11.79
C ALA A 78 -9.11 -1.63 -12.25
N ASN A 79 -8.80 -1.99 -13.49
CA ASN A 79 -7.44 -1.79 -14.05
C ASN A 79 -7.00 -0.32 -14.00
N ARG A 80 -7.90 0.63 -14.27
CA ARG A 80 -7.58 2.07 -14.14
C ARG A 80 -7.20 2.46 -12.72
N VAL A 81 -7.88 1.91 -11.71
CA VAL A 81 -7.56 2.17 -10.29
C VAL A 81 -6.23 1.55 -9.91
N VAL A 82 -5.94 0.32 -10.36
CA VAL A 82 -4.66 -0.35 -10.12
C VAL A 82 -3.51 0.46 -10.72
N VAL A 83 -3.62 0.86 -11.99
CA VAL A 83 -2.60 1.68 -12.67
C VAL A 83 -2.42 3.04 -11.98
N ALA A 84 -3.51 3.69 -11.55
CA ALA A 84 -3.43 4.93 -10.78
C ALA A 84 -2.73 4.73 -9.43
N GLY A 85 -2.96 3.60 -8.76
CA GLY A 85 -2.28 3.25 -7.51
C GLY A 85 -0.79 2.98 -7.69
N ILE A 86 -0.41 2.30 -8.78
CA ILE A 86 1.00 2.11 -9.16
C ILE A 86 1.67 3.46 -9.40
N PHE A 87 1.03 4.34 -10.17
CA PHE A 87 1.54 5.70 -10.40
C PHE A 87 1.68 6.49 -9.10
N ALA A 88 0.69 6.44 -8.22
CA ALA A 88 0.74 7.09 -6.92
C ALA A 88 1.87 6.53 -6.03
N SER A 89 2.12 5.22 -6.10
CA SER A 89 3.22 4.57 -5.39
C SER A 89 4.58 5.06 -5.89
N PHE A 90 4.76 5.16 -7.21
CA PHE A 90 5.96 5.75 -7.81
C PHE A 90 6.13 7.22 -7.40
N PHE A 91 5.05 8.00 -7.42
CA PHE A 91 5.09 9.40 -6.99
C PHE A 91 5.47 9.53 -5.50
N SER A 92 4.93 8.68 -4.63
CA SER A 92 5.30 8.64 -3.20
C SER A 92 6.78 8.30 -3.00
N MET A 93 7.33 7.41 -3.81
CA MET A 93 8.76 7.10 -3.80
C MET A 93 9.59 8.34 -4.18
N GLY A 94 9.17 9.10 -5.20
CA GLY A 94 9.81 10.36 -5.57
C GLY A 94 9.84 11.37 -4.41
N ILE A 95 8.74 11.48 -3.65
CA ILE A 95 8.69 12.33 -2.46
C ILE A 95 9.67 11.84 -1.39
N LEU A 96 9.73 10.53 -1.12
CA LEU A 96 10.65 9.95 -0.13
C LEU A 96 12.13 10.13 -0.52
N LEU A 97 12.45 10.02 -1.80
CA LEU A 97 13.80 10.28 -2.30
C LEU A 97 14.21 11.73 -2.06
N ILE A 98 13.32 12.69 -2.38
CA ILE A 98 13.59 14.11 -2.11
C ILE A 98 13.74 14.34 -0.61
N ALA A 99 12.87 13.74 0.22
CA ALA A 99 12.95 13.84 1.66
C ALA A 99 14.28 13.31 2.23
N GLY A 100 14.79 12.18 1.70
CA GLY A 100 16.08 11.60 2.13
C GLY A 100 17.32 12.37 1.67
N LEU A 101 17.20 13.28 0.68
CA LEU A 101 18.30 14.16 0.25
C LEU A 101 18.45 15.39 1.15
N VAL A 102 17.42 15.75 1.90
CA VAL A 102 17.44 16.92 2.79
C VAL A 102 17.98 16.48 4.15
N PRO A 103 19.10 17.07 4.63
CA PRO A 103 19.70 16.64 5.89
C PRO A 103 18.80 17.00 7.08
N ALA A 104 18.69 16.08 8.03
CA ALA A 104 18.00 16.30 9.28
C ALA A 104 18.68 17.40 10.11
N LEU A 105 17.86 18.26 10.73
CA LEU A 105 18.36 19.23 11.71
C LEU A 105 18.90 18.51 12.96
N PRO A 106 19.88 19.08 13.69
CA PRO A 106 20.43 18.47 14.90
C PRO A 106 19.40 18.20 16.01
N ASN A 107 18.30 18.94 16.03
CA ASN A 107 17.19 18.79 16.99
C ASN A 107 15.97 18.07 16.40
N SER A 108 16.10 17.45 15.23
CA SER A 108 15.04 16.64 14.63
C SER A 108 14.78 15.38 15.47
N PRO A 109 13.51 14.97 15.68
CA PRO A 109 13.19 13.70 16.33
C PRO A 109 13.66 12.46 15.55
N ILE A 110 13.84 12.59 14.24
CA ILE A 110 14.27 11.52 13.32
C ILE A 110 15.51 12.01 12.58
N ASP A 111 16.59 11.24 12.66
CA ASP A 111 17.84 11.51 11.95
C ASP A 111 17.89 10.85 10.57
N ASP A 112 18.89 11.21 9.77
CA ASP A 112 19.08 10.70 8.42
C ASP A 112 19.27 9.17 8.41
N GLN A 113 19.93 8.62 9.45
CA GLN A 113 20.17 7.19 9.56
C GLN A 113 18.85 6.43 9.76
N THR A 114 18.02 6.86 10.70
CA THR A 114 16.72 6.25 10.99
C THR A 114 15.78 6.38 9.80
N PHE A 115 15.74 7.56 9.16
CA PHE A 115 14.92 7.77 7.96
C PHE A 115 15.30 6.81 6.83
N ASN A 116 16.60 6.70 6.54
CA ASN A 116 17.10 5.79 5.51
C ASN A 116 16.84 4.32 5.89
N GLN A 117 16.98 3.93 7.15
CA GLN A 117 16.67 2.57 7.58
C GLN A 117 15.19 2.21 7.32
N VAL A 118 14.27 3.14 7.57
CA VAL A 118 12.82 2.92 7.41
C VAL A 118 12.37 2.95 5.94
N PHE A 119 12.95 3.82 5.11
CA PHE A 119 12.43 4.08 3.75
C PHE A 119 13.35 3.67 2.59
N ALA A 120 14.61 3.29 2.83
CA ALA A 120 15.54 2.96 1.73
C ALA A 120 15.10 1.75 0.88
N LEU A 121 14.32 0.82 1.45
CA LEU A 121 13.81 -0.34 0.72
C LEU A 121 12.41 -0.14 0.13
N SER A 122 11.72 0.97 0.44
CA SER A 122 10.42 1.31 -0.17
C SER A 122 10.45 1.30 -1.70
N PRO A 123 11.52 1.75 -2.39
CA PRO A 123 11.68 1.58 -3.83
C PRO A 123 11.50 0.14 -4.33
N ILE A 124 12.11 -0.82 -3.63
CA ILE A 124 12.06 -2.23 -4.02
C ILE A 124 10.65 -2.78 -3.82
N ALA A 125 9.97 -2.39 -2.74
CA ALA A 125 8.58 -2.78 -2.49
C ALA A 125 7.62 -2.26 -3.57
N VAL A 126 7.79 -1.00 -4.00
CA VAL A 126 7.00 -0.43 -5.10
C VAL A 126 7.25 -1.19 -6.40
N LEU A 127 8.52 -1.47 -6.75
CA LEU A 127 8.87 -2.22 -7.96
C LEU A 127 8.32 -3.66 -7.92
N ALA A 128 8.41 -4.35 -6.78
CA ALA A 128 7.85 -5.68 -6.60
C ALA A 128 6.34 -5.68 -6.80
N SER A 129 5.64 -4.68 -6.24
CA SER A 129 4.20 -4.51 -6.44
C SER A 129 3.85 -4.31 -7.92
N MET A 130 4.63 -3.50 -8.65
CA MET A 130 4.40 -3.28 -10.08
C MET A 130 4.49 -4.56 -10.90
N MET A 131 5.51 -5.39 -10.64
CA MET A 131 5.66 -6.68 -11.32
C MET A 131 4.55 -7.67 -11.00
N ALA A 132 3.93 -7.57 -9.83
CA ALA A 132 2.81 -8.45 -9.46
C ALA A 132 1.50 -8.09 -10.17
N TYR A 133 1.33 -6.82 -10.58
CA TYR A 133 0.10 -6.31 -11.18
C TYR A 133 0.14 -6.14 -12.71
N LEU A 134 1.32 -6.19 -13.34
CA LEU A 134 1.53 -6.11 -14.79
C LEU A 134 1.62 -7.51 -15.42
#